data_AF-A0A0Q4GU71-F1
#
_entry.id   AF-A0A0Q4GU71-F1
#
_cell.length_a   1.000
_cell.length_b   1.000
_cell.length_c   1.000
_cell.angle_alpha   90.00
_cell.angle_beta   90.00
_cell.angle_gamma   90.00
#
_symmetry.space_group_name_H-M   'P 1'
#
loop_
_entity.id
_entity.type
_entity.pdbx_description
1 polymer ?
#
loop_
_entity_poly.entity_id
_entity_poly.type
_entity_poly.pdbx_seq_one_letter_code
_entity_poly.pdbx_strand_id
1 'polypeptide(L)'
;MTAASSRTNPVRAKKLAEQCFAVARSTQFDGEREAAIARGTAIAERAGLSLDLFDIPGRSKPSAAASKPSGQKGDAGQPGGDGSARPFDHDVDEMLRRARATRDGWFSDGWYRQTSEQAFKNFRESMDRARERTGARGDETPYDAARRNFDEQTAAAAERDRAAGRRGSAAPDRERLRRIDLHGRWPSIDAVLNALRARRVHIVPVESRVSSHGETMPLWLMTAPGIAVLDQWSLRELADEAIR
;
A
#
# COMPACT_ATOMS: atom_id res chain seq x y z
N MET A 1 -32.69 -18.59 5.66
CA MET A 1 -32.22 -17.40 4.91
C MET A 1 -31.00 -17.82 4.10
N THR A 2 -31.14 -17.77 2.79
CA THR A 2 -30.29 -18.42 1.78
C THR A 2 -29.04 -17.59 1.49
N ALA A 3 -27.86 -18.19 1.67
CA ALA A 3 -26.59 -17.61 1.28
C ALA A 3 -26.51 -17.50 -0.25
N ALA A 4 -26.58 -16.28 -0.77
CA ALA A 4 -26.25 -15.98 -2.15
C ALA A 4 -24.73 -16.14 -2.34
N SER A 5 -24.27 -17.37 -2.49
CA SER A 5 -22.96 -17.66 -3.11
C SER A 5 -23.03 -17.14 -4.53
N SER A 6 -22.58 -15.91 -4.76
CA SER A 6 -22.33 -15.40 -6.10
C SER A 6 -21.33 -16.37 -6.75
N ARG A 7 -21.82 -17.24 -7.65
CA ARG A 7 -20.97 -18.15 -8.42
C ARG A 7 -20.04 -17.28 -9.25
N THR A 8 -18.81 -17.11 -8.78
CA THR A 8 -17.75 -16.45 -9.55
C THR A 8 -17.67 -17.17 -10.89
N ASN A 9 -17.87 -16.47 -12.01
CA ASN A 9 -17.82 -17.08 -13.33
C ASN A 9 -16.45 -17.79 -13.49
N PRO A 10 -16.42 -19.13 -13.68
CA PRO A 10 -15.19 -19.92 -13.63
C PRO A 10 -14.19 -19.51 -14.72
N VAL A 11 -14.67 -19.01 -15.86
CA VAL A 11 -13.83 -18.51 -16.95
C VAL A 11 -13.11 -17.22 -16.54
N ARG A 12 -13.81 -16.32 -15.85
CA ARG A 12 -13.23 -15.07 -15.34
C ARG A 12 -12.25 -15.35 -14.20
N ALA A 13 -12.60 -16.26 -13.29
CA ALA A 13 -11.72 -16.67 -12.21
C ALA A 13 -10.42 -17.31 -12.73
N LYS A 14 -10.52 -18.17 -13.74
CA LYS A 14 -9.34 -18.76 -14.40
C LYS A 14 -8.40 -17.68 -14.95
N LYS A 15 -8.93 -16.72 -15.73
CA LYS A 15 -8.12 -15.62 -16.28
C LYS A 15 -7.45 -14.77 -15.19
N LEU A 16 -8.16 -14.48 -14.10
CA LEU A 16 -7.61 -13.70 -12.99
C LEU A 16 -6.51 -14.45 -12.24
N ALA A 17 -6.69 -15.75 -12.01
CA ALA A 17 -5.67 -16.61 -11.42
C ALA A 17 -4.44 -16.71 -12.33
N GLU A 18 -4.61 -16.89 -13.65
CA GLU A 18 -3.53 -16.88 -14.64
C GLU A 18 -2.72 -15.56 -14.62
N GLN A 19 -3.40 -14.42 -14.52
CA GLN A 19 -2.74 -13.11 -14.41
C GLN A 19 -1.92 -12.98 -13.13
N CYS A 20 -2.45 -13.46 -11.99
CA CYS A 20 -1.72 -13.46 -10.73
C CYS A 20 -0.44 -14.32 -10.81
N PHE A 21 -0.54 -15.52 -11.39
CA PHE A 21 0.65 -16.38 -11.57
C PHE A 21 1.63 -15.83 -12.61
N ALA A 22 1.16 -15.08 -13.62
CA ALA A 22 2.04 -14.37 -14.56
C ALA A 22 2.82 -13.23 -13.88
N VAL A 23 2.20 -12.49 -12.97
CA VAL A 23 2.89 -11.49 -12.14
C VAL A 23 3.94 -12.17 -11.26
N ALA A 24 3.59 -13.29 -10.62
CA ALA A 24 4.54 -14.05 -9.80
C ALA A 24 5.80 -14.52 -10.56
N ARG A 25 5.66 -14.84 -11.86
CA ARG A 25 6.78 -15.22 -12.74
C ARG A 25 7.65 -14.04 -13.18
N SER A 26 7.06 -12.86 -13.34
CA SER A 26 7.74 -11.70 -13.93
C SER A 26 8.41 -10.80 -12.90
N THR A 27 7.95 -10.81 -11.65
CA THR A 27 8.56 -9.98 -10.61
C THR A 27 9.89 -10.55 -10.10
N GLN A 28 10.85 -9.67 -9.85
CA GLN A 28 12.13 -10.00 -9.20
C GLN A 28 12.03 -9.95 -7.66
N PHE A 29 10.95 -9.37 -7.12
CA PHE A 29 10.78 -9.17 -5.68
C PHE A 29 10.04 -10.35 -5.05
N ASP A 30 10.67 -11.00 -4.06
CA ASP A 30 10.12 -12.17 -3.38
C ASP A 30 8.75 -11.91 -2.75
N GLY A 31 8.58 -10.78 -2.06
CA GLY A 31 7.32 -10.43 -1.41
C GLY A 31 6.15 -10.23 -2.39
N GLU A 32 6.43 -9.70 -3.58
CA GLU A 32 5.41 -9.53 -4.62
C GLU A 32 5.05 -10.87 -5.28
N ARG A 33 6.06 -11.71 -5.51
CA ARG A 33 5.89 -13.07 -6.01
C ARG A 33 5.00 -13.89 -5.09
N GLU A 34 5.29 -13.92 -3.79
CA GLU A 34 4.50 -14.66 -2.79
C GLU A 34 3.07 -14.13 -2.69
N ALA A 35 2.88 -12.80 -2.68
CA ALA A 35 1.55 -12.20 -2.64
C ALA A 35 0.73 -12.51 -3.89
N ALA A 36 1.37 -12.55 -5.06
CA ALA A 36 0.72 -12.89 -6.32
C ALA A 36 0.34 -14.38 -6.38
N ILE A 37 1.19 -15.28 -5.89
CA ILE A 37 0.88 -16.71 -5.75
C ILE A 37 -0.32 -16.90 -4.81
N ALA A 38 -0.30 -16.30 -3.62
CA ALA A 38 -1.38 -16.42 -2.65
C ALA A 38 -2.74 -15.93 -3.22
N ARG A 39 -2.72 -14.81 -3.96
CA ARG A 39 -3.94 -14.29 -4.63
C ARG A 39 -4.44 -15.22 -5.72
N GLY A 40 -3.56 -15.72 -6.57
CA GLY A 40 -3.91 -16.66 -7.65
C GLY A 40 -4.54 -17.94 -7.11
N THR A 41 -3.94 -18.51 -6.05
CA THR A 41 -4.43 -19.72 -5.37
C THR A 41 -5.81 -19.49 -4.77
N ALA A 42 -6.01 -18.40 -4.01
CA ALA A 42 -7.30 -18.11 -3.39
C ALA A 42 -8.43 -17.92 -4.42
N ILE A 43 -8.12 -17.33 -5.59
CA ILE A 43 -9.08 -17.15 -6.68
C ILE A 43 -9.45 -18.51 -7.30
N ALA A 44 -8.46 -19.37 -7.54
CA ALA A 44 -8.67 -20.70 -8.11
C ALA A 44 -9.48 -21.59 -7.15
N GLU A 45 -9.12 -21.65 -5.87
CA GLU A 45 -9.82 -22.42 -4.84
C GLU A 45 -11.27 -21.96 -4.68
N ARG A 46 -11.50 -20.65 -4.58
CA ARG A 46 -12.85 -20.08 -4.46
C ARG A 46 -13.74 -20.37 -5.68
N ALA A 47 -13.13 -20.57 -6.85
CA ALA A 47 -13.83 -20.94 -8.08
C ALA A 47 -13.90 -22.45 -8.32
N GLY A 48 -13.37 -23.27 -7.40
CA GLY A 48 -13.31 -24.73 -7.55
C GLY A 48 -12.39 -25.20 -8.69
N LEU A 49 -11.41 -24.39 -9.08
CA LEU A 49 -10.46 -24.72 -10.14
C LEU A 49 -9.26 -25.49 -9.55
N SER A 50 -8.86 -26.56 -10.23
CA SER A 50 -7.63 -27.29 -9.85
C SER A 50 -6.40 -26.41 -10.05
N LEU A 51 -5.53 -26.35 -9.05
CA LEU A 51 -4.26 -25.62 -9.11
C LEU A 51 -3.29 -26.22 -10.14
N ASP A 52 -3.51 -27.46 -10.57
CA ASP A 52 -2.67 -28.14 -11.57
C ASP A 52 -2.90 -27.61 -12.99
N LEU A 53 -4.00 -26.86 -13.19
CA LEU A 53 -4.27 -26.15 -14.44
C LEU A 53 -3.38 -24.91 -14.63
N PHE A 54 -2.65 -24.49 -13.58
CA PHE A 54 -1.86 -23.28 -13.58
C PHE A 54 -0.37 -23.58 -13.49
N ASP A 55 0.42 -22.74 -14.15
CA ASP A 55 1.87 -22.77 -14.06
C ASP A 55 2.34 -21.89 -12.90
N ILE A 56 2.42 -22.48 -11.70
CA ILE A 56 2.73 -21.77 -10.45
C ILE A 56 4.24 -21.84 -10.17
N PRO A 57 4.95 -20.70 -10.05
CA PRO A 57 6.36 -20.68 -9.71
C PRO A 57 6.65 -21.46 -8.42
N GLY A 58 7.71 -22.28 -8.43
CA GLY A 58 8.13 -23.06 -7.26
C GLY A 58 7.29 -24.30 -6.95
N ARG A 59 6.18 -24.54 -7.67
CA ARG A 59 5.37 -25.76 -7.52
C ARG A 59 5.82 -26.80 -8.55
N SER A 60 6.46 -27.87 -8.09
CA SER A 60 6.65 -29.06 -8.91
C SER A 60 5.28 -29.67 -9.23
N LYS A 61 4.90 -29.68 -10.51
CA LYS A 61 3.69 -30.39 -10.96
C LYS A 61 3.81 -31.84 -10.48
N PRO A 62 2.78 -32.43 -9.87
CA PRO A 62 2.77 -33.87 -9.65
C PRO A 62 2.85 -34.53 -11.03
N SER A 63 4.02 -35.05 -11.35
CA SER A 63 4.24 -35.79 -12.58
C SER A 63 3.28 -36.98 -12.60
N ALA A 64 2.31 -36.96 -13.50
CA ALA A 64 1.45 -38.09 -13.82
C ALA A 64 2.25 -39.16 -14.62
N ALA A 65 3.43 -39.52 -14.13
CA ALA A 65 4.29 -40.56 -14.67
C ALA A 65 5.02 -41.28 -13.53
N ALA A 66 4.27 -41.81 -12.57
CA ALA A 66 4.70 -42.94 -11.77
C ALA A 66 4.35 -44.24 -12.52
N SER A 67 5.06 -44.50 -13.61
CA SER A 67 5.16 -45.82 -14.23
C SER A 67 6.57 -45.95 -14.77
N LYS A 68 7.47 -46.44 -13.91
CA LYS A 68 8.75 -47.01 -14.36
C LYS A 68 8.42 -48.23 -15.26
N PRO A 69 9.25 -48.51 -16.27
CA PRO A 69 10.31 -49.46 -15.97
C PRO A 69 11.70 -48.94 -16.31
N SER A 70 12.61 -49.46 -15.52
CA SER A 70 14.06 -49.34 -15.55
C SER A 70 14.69 -49.65 -16.92
N GLY A 71 15.65 -48.79 -17.29
CA GLY A 71 16.98 -49.25 -17.68
C GLY A 71 17.21 -49.47 -19.17
N GLN A 72 17.71 -48.44 -19.85
CA GLN A 72 18.72 -48.66 -20.88
C GLN A 72 19.72 -47.50 -20.90
N LYS A 73 20.99 -47.88 -20.86
CA LYS A 73 22.18 -47.06 -20.66
C LYS A 73 22.93 -47.00 -22.00
N GLY A 74 23.40 -45.80 -22.36
CA GLY A 74 24.37 -45.53 -23.42
C GLY A 74 23.76 -44.78 -24.61
N ASP A 75 24.44 -43.88 -25.29
CA ASP A 75 25.68 -43.15 -25.06
C ASP A 75 25.72 -41.99 -26.08
N ALA A 76 26.52 -40.96 -25.79
CA ALA A 76 27.18 -39.99 -26.65
C ALA A 76 26.47 -39.37 -27.89
N GLY A 77 26.45 -38.02 -27.93
CA GLY A 77 26.74 -37.27 -29.15
C GLY A 77 25.86 -36.04 -29.42
N GLN A 78 26.33 -34.84 -29.04
CA GLN A 78 26.78 -33.78 -29.96
C GLN A 78 26.88 -32.42 -29.25
N PRO A 79 27.99 -31.67 -29.47
CA PRO A 79 28.09 -30.26 -29.12
C PRO A 79 27.61 -29.38 -30.29
N GLY A 80 27.00 -28.24 -29.99
CA GLY A 80 26.77 -27.18 -30.99
C GLY A 80 25.40 -26.55 -30.90
N GLY A 81 25.36 -25.31 -30.44
CA GLY A 81 24.14 -24.51 -30.39
C GLY A 81 24.42 -23.09 -29.92
N ASP A 82 25.32 -22.39 -30.62
CA ASP A 82 25.32 -20.93 -30.65
C ASP A 82 23.91 -20.46 -31.04
N GLY A 83 23.25 -19.76 -30.13
CA GLY A 83 21.84 -19.43 -30.25
C GLY A 83 21.48 -18.17 -29.48
N SER A 84 22.18 -17.08 -29.81
CA SER A 84 21.74 -15.68 -29.67
C SER A 84 21.16 -15.26 -28.30
N ALA A 85 21.93 -14.46 -27.56
CA ALA A 85 21.37 -13.54 -26.58
C ALA A 85 20.23 -12.73 -27.24
N ARG A 86 18.98 -13.00 -26.83
CA ARG A 86 17.85 -12.17 -27.23
C ARG A 86 18.04 -10.78 -26.59
N PRO A 87 17.88 -9.68 -27.33
CA PRO A 87 18.04 -8.35 -26.78
C PRO A 87 16.92 -8.08 -25.79
N PHE A 88 17.28 -7.83 -24.53
CA PHE A 88 16.38 -7.56 -23.40
C PHE A 88 15.54 -6.27 -23.56
N ASP A 89 15.82 -5.45 -24.58
CA ASP A 89 15.18 -4.13 -24.75
C ASP A 89 13.74 -4.20 -25.28
N HIS A 90 13.38 -5.25 -26.04
CA HIS A 90 12.01 -5.37 -26.57
C HIS A 90 10.96 -5.77 -25.51
N ASP A 91 11.38 -6.25 -24.34
CA ASP A 91 10.48 -6.71 -23.29
C ASP A 91 10.03 -5.56 -22.36
N VAL A 92 10.91 -4.58 -22.12
CA VAL A 92 10.61 -3.42 -21.26
C VAL A 92 9.61 -2.49 -21.93
N ASP A 93 9.78 -2.19 -23.22
CA ASP A 93 8.85 -1.31 -23.94
C ASP A 93 7.46 -1.94 -24.08
N GLU A 94 7.39 -3.25 -24.32
CA GLU A 94 6.13 -3.99 -24.37
C GLU A 94 5.47 -4.09 -22.99
N MET A 95 6.27 -4.26 -21.93
CA MET A 95 5.80 -4.23 -20.55
C MET A 95 5.25 -2.84 -20.18
N LEU A 96 5.97 -1.76 -20.50
CA LEU A 96 5.54 -0.38 -20.27
C LEU A 96 4.28 -0.05 -21.08
N ARG A 97 4.18 -0.54 -22.32
CA ARG A 97 2.98 -0.41 -23.16
C ARG A 97 1.79 -1.14 -22.53
N ARG A 98 1.97 -2.36 -22.00
CA ARG A 98 0.93 -3.11 -21.28
C ARG A 98 0.52 -2.44 -19.97
N ALA A 99 1.46 -1.88 -19.22
CA ALA A 99 1.19 -1.14 -17.99
C ALA A 99 0.35 0.11 -18.29
N ARG A 100 0.70 0.85 -19.36
CA ARG A 100 -0.11 1.98 -19.85
C ARG A 100 -1.50 1.54 -20.29
N ALA A 101 -1.62 0.48 -21.08
CA ALA A 101 -2.93 -0.02 -21.51
C ALA A 101 -3.81 -0.51 -20.34
N THR A 102 -3.21 -1.10 -19.31
CA THR A 102 -3.92 -1.55 -18.10
C THR A 102 -4.35 -0.37 -17.25
N ARG A 103 -3.46 0.61 -17.05
CA ARG A 103 -3.77 1.89 -16.41
C ARG A 103 -4.93 2.55 -17.16
N ASP A 104 -4.78 2.77 -18.45
CA ASP A 104 -5.79 3.44 -19.26
C ASP A 104 -7.11 2.65 -19.23
N GLY A 105 -7.08 1.31 -19.17
CA GLY A 105 -8.25 0.46 -18.95
C GLY A 105 -8.94 0.66 -17.58
N TRP A 106 -8.18 0.83 -16.50
CA TRP A 106 -8.72 1.12 -15.17
C TRP A 106 -9.29 2.54 -15.09
N PHE A 107 -8.61 3.53 -15.68
CA PHE A 107 -9.03 4.93 -15.63
C PHE A 107 -10.10 5.29 -16.68
N SER A 108 -10.29 4.47 -17.71
CA SER A 108 -11.38 4.60 -18.69
C SER A 108 -12.63 3.80 -18.31
N ASP A 109 -12.55 2.91 -17.31
CA ASP A 109 -13.72 2.22 -16.77
C ASP A 109 -14.65 3.26 -16.12
N GLY A 110 -15.88 3.34 -16.62
CA GLY A 110 -16.91 4.23 -16.10
C GLY A 110 -17.17 4.00 -14.61
N TRP A 111 -16.95 2.78 -14.12
CA TRP A 111 -17.03 2.47 -12.69
C TRP A 111 -15.94 3.18 -11.88
N TYR A 112 -14.69 3.21 -12.36
CA TYR A 112 -13.59 3.90 -11.68
C TYR A 112 -13.76 5.42 -11.71
N ARG A 113 -14.22 5.97 -12.83
CA ARG A 113 -14.53 7.40 -12.95
C ARG A 113 -15.64 7.81 -11.99
N GLN A 114 -16.74 7.06 -11.94
CA GLN A 114 -17.86 7.34 -11.05
C GLN A 114 -17.47 7.20 -9.57
N THR A 115 -16.70 6.17 -9.21
CA THR A 115 -16.25 5.98 -7.81
C THR A 115 -15.22 7.01 -7.39
N SER A 116 -14.30 7.39 -8.27
CA SER A 116 -13.32 8.46 -7.97
C SER A 116 -14.00 9.83 -7.86
N GLU A 117 -14.92 10.19 -8.75
CA GLU A 117 -15.70 11.44 -8.67
C GLU A 117 -16.53 11.50 -7.39
N GLN A 118 -17.20 10.40 -7.02
CA GLN A 118 -17.94 10.33 -5.77
C GLN A 118 -17.01 10.42 -4.55
N ALA A 119 -15.84 9.80 -4.59
CA ALA A 119 -14.85 9.89 -3.53
C ALA A 119 -14.33 11.33 -3.36
N PHE A 120 -14.03 12.02 -4.47
CA PHE A 120 -13.60 13.43 -4.44
C PHE A 120 -14.71 14.36 -3.95
N LYS A 121 -15.97 14.09 -4.34
CA LYS A 121 -17.13 14.84 -3.84
C LYS A 121 -17.27 14.68 -2.32
N ASN A 122 -17.26 13.44 -1.84
CA ASN A 122 -17.35 13.14 -0.41
C ASN A 122 -16.17 13.75 0.38
N PHE A 123 -14.98 13.73 -0.20
CA PHE A 123 -13.80 14.35 0.39
C PHE A 123 -13.94 15.87 0.50
N ARG A 124 -14.38 16.55 -0.58
CA ARG A 124 -14.65 18.00 -0.55
C ARG A 124 -15.69 18.36 0.49
N GLU A 125 -16.83 17.66 0.51
CA GLU A 125 -17.88 17.87 1.51
C GLU A 125 -17.38 17.64 2.95
N SER A 126 -16.46 16.71 3.15
CA SER A 126 -15.83 16.48 4.45
C SER A 126 -14.88 17.62 4.84
N MET A 127 -14.09 18.11 3.88
CA MET A 127 -13.18 19.24 4.07
C MET A 127 -13.94 20.53 4.34
N ASP A 128 -15.05 20.79 3.64
CA ASP A 128 -15.91 21.96 3.86
C ASP A 128 -16.52 21.91 5.27
N ARG A 129 -17.07 20.75 5.68
CA ARG A 129 -17.56 20.55 7.06
C ARG A 129 -16.46 20.69 8.11
N ALA A 130 -15.23 20.30 7.81
CA ALA A 130 -14.10 20.49 8.72
C ALA A 130 -13.72 21.98 8.79
N ARG A 131 -13.77 22.69 7.66
CA ARG A 131 -13.50 24.12 7.56
C ARG A 131 -14.52 24.94 8.35
N GLU A 132 -15.80 24.63 8.22
CA GLU A 132 -16.89 25.25 8.98
C GLU A 132 -16.73 25.01 10.49
N ARG A 133 -16.44 23.76 10.90
CA ARG A 133 -16.25 23.42 12.31
C ARG A 133 -15.04 24.12 12.95
N THR A 134 -13.98 24.31 12.19
CA THR A 134 -12.73 24.93 12.68
C THR A 134 -12.72 26.44 12.50
N GLY A 135 -13.64 27.00 11.72
CA GLY A 135 -13.64 28.42 11.38
C GLY A 135 -12.40 28.83 10.57
N ALA A 136 -11.92 27.96 9.68
CA ALA A 136 -10.70 28.21 8.92
C ALA A 136 -10.88 29.38 7.96
N ARG A 137 -9.92 30.31 8.00
CA ARG A 137 -9.89 31.52 7.16
C ARG A 137 -9.52 31.19 5.71
N GLY A 138 -9.64 32.17 4.80
CA GLY A 138 -9.63 31.96 3.34
C GLY A 138 -8.44 31.17 2.79
N ASP A 139 -7.25 31.40 3.32
CA ASP A 139 -5.99 30.74 2.97
C ASP A 139 -5.56 29.65 3.98
N GLU A 140 -6.29 29.54 5.10
CA GLU A 140 -6.00 28.61 6.20
C GLU A 140 -6.56 27.22 5.91
N THR A 141 -5.76 26.17 6.11
CA THR A 141 -6.28 24.80 6.06
C THR A 141 -7.11 24.50 7.32
N PRO A 142 -8.04 23.52 7.31
CA PRO A 142 -8.74 23.11 8.53
C PRO A 142 -7.81 22.70 9.68
N TYR A 143 -6.61 22.21 9.35
CA TYR A 143 -5.60 21.84 10.34
C TYR A 143 -4.96 23.07 10.99
N ASP A 144 -4.62 24.09 10.20
CA ASP A 144 -4.09 25.36 10.71
C ASP A 144 -5.11 26.04 11.63
N ALA A 145 -6.39 26.01 11.24
CA ALA A 145 -7.49 26.55 12.05
C ALA A 145 -7.72 25.79 13.34
N ALA A 146 -7.67 24.45 13.30
CA ALA A 146 -7.74 23.63 14.50
C ALA A 146 -6.57 23.92 15.46
N ARG A 147 -5.36 24.09 14.92
CA ARG A 147 -4.17 24.44 15.69
C ARG A 147 -4.29 25.81 16.33
N ARG A 148 -4.71 26.82 15.58
CA ARG A 148 -4.98 28.17 16.10
C ARG A 148 -6.00 28.14 17.23
N ASN A 149 -7.14 27.47 17.03
CA ASN A 149 -8.18 27.35 18.07
C ASN A 149 -7.64 26.66 19.33
N PHE A 150 -6.81 25.63 19.17
CA PHE A 150 -6.18 24.95 20.30
C PHE A 150 -5.19 25.84 21.06
N ASP A 151 -4.38 26.61 20.34
CA ASP A 151 -3.42 27.54 20.92
C ASP A 151 -4.14 28.67 21.67
N GLU A 152 -5.21 29.22 21.08
CA GLU A 152 -6.09 30.22 21.71
C GLU A 152 -6.74 29.67 23.00
N GLN A 153 -7.30 28.46 22.95
CA GLN A 153 -7.89 27.80 24.12
C GLN A 153 -6.86 27.51 25.21
N THR A 154 -5.66 27.09 24.83
CA THR A 154 -4.56 26.79 25.76
C THR A 154 -4.04 28.07 26.41
N ALA A 155 -3.91 29.17 25.65
CA ALA A 155 -3.55 30.47 26.18
C ALA A 155 -4.61 30.98 27.18
N ALA A 156 -5.90 30.88 26.84
CA ALA A 156 -7.00 31.26 27.72
C ALA A 156 -7.07 30.38 28.99
N ALA A 157 -6.74 29.09 28.89
CA ALA A 157 -6.61 28.22 30.05
C ALA A 157 -5.44 28.63 30.96
N ALA A 158 -4.27 28.89 30.37
CA ALA A 158 -3.09 29.36 31.11
C ALA A 158 -3.33 30.72 31.80
N GLU A 159 -4.11 31.61 31.18
CA GLU A 159 -4.53 32.86 31.79
C GLU A 159 -5.49 32.66 32.97
N ARG A 160 -6.47 31.77 32.84
CA ARG A 160 -7.35 31.38 33.96
C ARG A 160 -6.57 30.78 35.12
N ASP A 161 -5.56 29.96 34.83
CA ASP A 161 -4.69 29.38 35.87
C ASP A 161 -3.81 30.43 36.56
N ARG A 162 -3.29 31.40 35.81
CA ARG A 162 -2.58 32.57 36.37
C ARG A 162 -3.50 33.39 37.26
N ALA A 163 -4.72 33.68 36.81
CA ALA A 163 -5.72 34.42 37.60
C ALA A 163 -6.12 33.67 38.87
N ALA A 164 -6.12 32.33 38.85
CA ALA A 164 -6.41 31.48 40.00
C ALA A 164 -5.22 31.31 40.97
N GLY A 165 -4.10 32.00 40.76
CA GLY A 165 -2.92 31.94 41.65
C GLY A 165 -2.16 30.62 41.63
N ARG A 166 -2.43 29.75 40.65
CA ARG A 166 -1.64 28.52 40.44
C ARG A 166 -0.29 28.92 39.85
N ARG A 167 0.82 28.42 40.43
CA ARG A 167 2.17 28.67 39.89
C ARG A 167 2.18 28.29 38.42
N GLY A 168 2.68 29.19 37.57
CA GLY A 168 2.95 28.92 36.17
C GLY A 168 4.02 27.85 36.06
N SER A 169 3.63 26.58 36.16
CA SER A 169 4.42 25.53 35.54
C SER A 169 4.44 25.87 34.07
N ALA A 170 5.64 26.01 33.49
CA ALA A 170 5.77 26.05 32.05
C ALA A 170 4.96 24.87 31.51
N ALA A 171 3.90 25.17 30.75
CA ALA A 171 3.02 24.15 30.25
C ALA A 171 3.91 23.11 29.57
N PRO A 172 3.85 21.83 29.99
CA PRO A 172 4.76 20.83 29.47
C PRO A 172 4.61 20.81 27.96
N ASP A 173 5.74 20.86 27.25
CA ASP A 173 5.78 20.88 25.79
C ASP A 173 5.05 19.64 25.26
N ARG A 174 3.80 19.85 24.87
CA ARG A 174 2.86 18.77 24.52
C ARG A 174 3.31 18.05 23.27
N GLU A 175 3.89 18.78 22.32
CA GLU A 175 4.44 18.21 21.09
C GLU A 175 5.62 17.31 21.42
N ARG A 176 6.52 17.77 22.30
CA ARG A 176 7.62 16.94 22.79
C ARG A 176 7.13 15.68 23.53
N LEU A 177 6.14 15.80 24.40
CA LEU A 177 5.56 14.65 25.10
C LEU A 177 4.91 13.66 24.12
N ARG A 178 4.16 14.16 23.13
CA ARG A 178 3.53 13.34 22.09
C ARG A 178 4.58 12.60 21.25
N ARG A 179 5.67 13.27 20.88
CA ARG A 179 6.79 12.64 20.15
C ARG A 179 7.47 11.56 20.99
N ILE A 180 7.69 11.80 22.29
CA ILE A 180 8.27 10.80 23.20
C ILE A 180 7.38 9.56 23.26
N ASP A 181 6.07 9.73 23.41
CA ASP A 181 5.11 8.64 23.48
C ASP A 181 5.00 7.85 22.16
N LEU A 182 4.89 8.55 21.02
CA LEU A 182 4.95 7.93 19.69
C LEU A 182 6.29 7.21 19.47
N HIS A 183 7.38 7.73 20.00
CA HIS A 183 8.69 7.08 19.91
C HIS A 183 8.76 5.80 20.76
N GLY A 184 8.19 5.81 21.96
CA GLY A 184 8.10 4.63 22.82
C GLY A 184 7.25 3.51 22.22
N ARG A 185 6.12 3.84 21.59
CA ARG A 185 5.24 2.86 20.94
C ARG A 185 5.81 2.34 19.61
N TRP A 186 6.50 3.20 18.87
CA TRP A 186 7.02 2.88 17.55
C TRP A 186 8.54 3.05 17.48
N PRO A 187 9.37 2.26 18.17
CA PRO A 187 10.80 2.56 18.34
C PRO A 187 11.55 2.78 17.01
N SER A 188 11.23 2.00 15.97
CA SER A 188 11.85 2.12 14.64
C SER A 188 10.84 2.41 13.52
N ILE A 189 11.33 2.94 12.40
CA ILE A 189 10.51 3.13 11.20
C ILE A 189 10.12 1.81 10.56
N ASP A 190 10.94 0.78 10.67
CA ASP A 190 10.55 -0.55 10.21
C ASP A 190 9.34 -1.09 10.97
N ALA A 191 9.23 -0.82 12.28
CA ALA A 191 8.05 -1.19 13.06
C ALA A 191 6.80 -0.47 12.57
N VAL A 192 6.91 0.83 12.25
CA VAL A 192 5.84 1.65 11.68
C VAL A 192 5.40 1.11 10.33
N LEU A 193 6.35 0.87 9.41
CA LEU A 193 6.07 0.33 8.07
C LEU A 193 5.45 -1.07 8.14
N ASN A 194 5.91 -1.93 9.05
CA ASN A 194 5.34 -3.25 9.24
C ASN A 194 3.89 -3.20 9.74
N ALA A 195 3.58 -2.31 10.69
CA ALA A 195 2.22 -2.11 11.17
C ALA A 195 1.29 -1.58 10.08
N LEU A 196 1.75 -0.59 9.31
CA LEU A 196 1.00 -0.03 8.19
C LEU A 196 0.76 -1.06 7.09
N ARG A 197 1.77 -1.88 6.79
CA ARG A 197 1.66 -3.01 5.85
C ARG A 197 0.65 -4.04 6.34
N ALA A 198 0.64 -4.38 7.63
CA ALA A 198 -0.34 -5.29 8.21
C ALA A 198 -1.79 -4.78 8.05
N ARG A 199 -1.96 -3.45 7.97
CA ARG A 199 -3.25 -2.77 7.72
C ARG A 199 -3.50 -2.44 6.25
N ARG A 200 -2.69 -2.94 5.32
CA ARG A 200 -2.78 -2.70 3.87
C ARG A 200 -2.67 -1.21 3.48
N VAL A 201 -1.97 -0.42 4.28
CA VAL A 201 -1.61 0.96 3.92
C VAL A 201 -0.34 0.89 3.06
N HIS A 202 -0.45 1.39 1.83
CA HIS A 202 0.66 1.40 0.87
C HIS A 202 1.52 2.65 1.07
N ILE A 203 2.79 2.43 1.40
CA ILE A 203 3.78 3.47 1.63
C ILE A 203 5.04 3.18 0.82
N VAL A 204 5.54 4.19 0.12
CA VAL A 204 6.74 4.12 -0.72
C VAL A 204 7.74 5.18 -0.24
N PRO A 205 9.01 4.84 0.01
CA PRO A 205 10.03 5.85 0.34
C PRO A 205 10.28 6.76 -0.87
N VAL A 206 10.53 8.05 -0.61
CA VAL A 206 10.94 9.02 -1.62
C VAL A 206 12.43 9.27 -1.47
N GLU A 207 13.16 9.32 -2.57
CA GLU A 207 14.59 9.66 -2.56
C GLU A 207 14.85 11.11 -2.10
N SER A 208 13.82 11.95 -2.13
CA SER A 208 13.85 13.32 -1.65
C SER A 208 13.89 13.39 -0.13
N ARG A 209 14.71 14.29 0.39
CA ARG A 209 14.81 14.59 1.82
C ARG A 209 14.31 16.00 2.07
N VAL A 210 13.65 16.22 3.20
CA VAL A 210 13.23 17.56 3.64
C VAL A 210 13.93 17.88 4.94
N SER A 211 14.36 19.13 5.08
CA SER A 211 14.86 19.67 6.33
C SER A 211 13.69 20.16 7.16
N SER A 212 13.37 19.43 8.24
CA SER A 212 12.36 19.84 9.23
C SER A 212 13.08 19.98 10.58
N HIS A 213 12.88 21.11 11.26
CA HIS A 213 13.52 21.40 12.55
C HIS A 213 15.07 21.26 12.56
N GLY A 214 15.73 21.50 11.42
CA GLY A 214 17.19 21.39 11.30
C GLY A 214 17.72 19.98 11.04
N GLU A 215 16.85 18.98 10.99
CA GLU A 215 17.21 17.60 10.66
C GLU A 215 16.77 17.26 9.24
N THR A 216 17.66 16.60 8.48
CA THR A 216 17.35 16.12 7.14
C THR A 216 16.68 14.76 7.25
N MET A 217 15.38 14.71 6.96
CA MET A 217 14.58 13.50 7.15
C MET A 217 14.18 12.88 5.80
N PRO A 218 14.18 11.54 5.69
CA PRO A 218 13.57 10.86 4.56
C PRO A 218 12.06 11.11 4.53
N LEU A 219 11.50 11.10 3.32
CA LEU A 219 10.07 11.24 3.09
C LEU A 219 9.47 9.92 2.62
N TRP A 220 8.17 9.78 2.85
CA TRP A 220 7.37 8.65 2.36
C TRP A 220 6.12 9.15 1.66
N LEU A 221 5.69 8.43 0.63
CA LEU A 221 4.44 8.65 -0.08
C LEU A 221 3.44 7.60 0.34
N MET A 222 2.28 8.03 0.83
CA MET A 222 1.12 7.18 1.03
C MET A 222 0.19 7.29 -0.18
N THR A 223 -0.28 6.15 -0.70
CA THR A 223 -1.16 6.09 -1.88
C THR A 223 -2.54 5.52 -1.54
N ALA A 224 -3.30 6.16 -0.64
CA ALA A 224 -4.74 5.94 -0.43
C ALA A 224 -5.27 6.79 0.74
N PRO A 225 -6.48 7.40 0.67
CA PRO A 225 -7.31 7.63 -0.52
C PRO A 225 -6.80 8.79 -1.41
N GLY A 226 -5.71 9.45 -1.03
CA GLY A 226 -4.99 10.44 -1.83
C GLY A 226 -3.48 10.22 -1.73
N ILE A 227 -2.71 11.01 -2.49
CA ILE A 227 -1.25 11.04 -2.36
C ILE A 227 -0.91 11.99 -1.23
N ALA A 228 -0.33 11.46 -0.15
CA ALA A 228 0.18 12.26 0.96
C ALA A 228 1.69 12.06 1.09
N VAL A 229 2.42 13.16 1.24
CA VAL A 229 3.84 13.13 1.61
C VAL A 229 3.91 13.14 3.13
N LEU A 230 4.55 12.13 3.69
CA LEU A 230 4.67 11.91 5.13
C LEU A 230 6.14 12.06 5.50
N ASP A 231 6.41 12.86 6.52
CA ASP A 231 7.66 12.82 7.24
C ASP A 231 7.65 11.68 8.27
N GLN A 232 8.77 11.52 8.99
CA GLN A 232 8.95 10.45 9.96
C GLN A 232 7.88 10.45 11.07
N TRP A 233 7.42 11.62 11.48
CA TRP A 233 6.47 11.78 12.58
C TRP A 233 5.04 11.52 12.11
N SER A 234 4.68 12.04 10.94
CA SER A 234 3.41 11.78 10.27
C SER A 234 3.21 10.28 10.00
N LEU A 235 4.30 9.58 9.68
CA LEU A 235 4.29 8.12 9.50
C LEU A 235 3.91 7.37 10.80
N ARG A 236 4.47 7.81 11.94
CA ARG A 236 4.22 7.22 13.26
C ARG A 236 2.81 7.51 13.74
N GLU A 237 2.31 8.71 13.48
CA GLU A 237 0.93 9.09 13.78
C GLU A 237 -0.06 8.23 12.98
N LEU A 238 0.20 8.05 11.68
CA LEU A 238 -0.61 7.20 10.82
C LEU A 238 -0.62 5.74 11.31
N ALA A 239 0.51 5.21 11.78
CA ALA A 239 0.56 3.87 12.34
C ALA A 239 -0.22 3.76 13.67
N ASP A 240 -0.17 4.78 14.52
CA ASP A 240 -0.98 4.81 15.74
C ASP A 240 -2.49 4.82 15.44
N GLU A 241 -2.88 5.61 14.44
CA GLU A 241 -4.28 5.68 13.98
C GLU A 241 -4.74 4.36 13.36
N ALA A 242 -3.91 3.71 12.54
CA ALA A 242 -4.26 2.44 11.89
C ALA A 242 -4.36 1.24 12.85
N ILE A 243 -3.83 1.35 14.07
CA ILE A 243 -3.96 0.31 15.10
C ILE A 243 -5.23 0.45 15.93
N ARG A 244 -5.71 1.67 16.15
CA ARG A 244 -6.93 1.95 16.92
C ARG A 244 -8.19 1.49 16.19
#